data_AF-B4VE93-F1
#
_entry.id   AF-B4VE93-F1
#
_cell.length_a   1.000
_cell.length_b   1.000
_cell.length_c   1.000
_cell.angle_alpha   90.00
_cell.angle_beta   90.00
_cell.angle_gamma   90.00
#
_symmetry.space_group_name_H-M   'P 1'
#
loop_
_entity.id
_entity.type
_entity.pdbx_description
1 polymer ?
#
loop_
_entity_poly.entity_id
_entity_poly.type
_entity_poly.pdbx_seq_one_letter_code
_entity_poly.pdbx_strand_id
1 'polypeptide(L)' 'MTAATDWQKSSFCGEGEACVYVSSSPGSLVRVADRVDPAHLVMATTQAAWTDFLRVVKEAG' A
#
# COMPACT_ATOMS: atom_id res chain seq x y z
N MET A 1 -8.60 -2.23 21.85
CA MET A 1 -8.49 -1.04 20.98
C MET A 1 -7.63 -1.43 19.80
N THR A 2 -8.24 -1.65 18.63
CA THR A 2 -7.51 -1.97 17.39
C THR A 2 -6.65 -0.76 17.05
N ALA A 3 -5.33 -0.92 16.96
CA ALA A 3 -4.46 0.18 16.54
C ALA A 3 -4.95 0.68 15.18
N ALA A 4 -5.22 1.98 15.05
CA ALA A 4 -5.59 2.57 13.78
C ALA A 4 -4.42 2.36 12.81
N THR A 5 -4.65 1.61 11.75
CA THR A 5 -3.67 1.44 10.67
C THR A 5 -3.52 2.78 9.98
N ASP A 6 -2.30 3.34 9.98
CA ASP A 6 -2.00 4.60 9.32
C ASP A 6 -1.89 4.38 7.81
N TRP A 7 -3.01 4.61 7.11
CA TRP A 7 -3.12 4.42 5.66
C TRP A 7 -2.77 5.70 4.91
N GLN A 8 -1.83 5.57 3.99
CA GLN A 8 -1.43 6.62 3.05
C GLN A 8 -2.15 6.40 1.73
N LYS A 9 -2.89 7.42 1.28
CA LYS A 9 -3.67 7.40 0.03
C LYS A 9 -2.80 7.86 -1.15
N SER A 10 -2.85 7.13 -2.26
CA SER A 10 -2.21 7.53 -3.51
C SER A 10 -2.78 8.85 -4.04
N SER A 11 -1.91 9.71 -4.58
CA SER A 11 -2.28 10.97 -5.23
C SER A 11 -3.06 10.77 -6.54
N PHE A 12 -2.97 9.59 -7.16
CA PHE A 12 -3.70 9.24 -8.38
C PHE A 12 -5.14 8.78 -8.11
N CYS A 13 -5.52 8.64 -6.83
CA CYS A 13 -6.89 8.27 -6.49
C CYS A 13 -7.86 9.41 -6.84
N GLY A 14 -8.67 9.16 -7.87
CA GLY A 14 -9.55 10.14 -8.52
C GLY A 14 -9.42 10.11 -10.04
N GLU A 15 -8.31 9.58 -10.57
CA GLU A 15 -8.17 9.24 -11.98
C GLU A 15 -8.66 7.81 -12.22
N GLY A 16 -9.84 7.67 -12.79
CA GLY A 16 -10.36 6.37 -13.25
C GLY A 16 -10.57 5.31 -12.16
N GLU A 17 -10.94 5.69 -10.93
CA GLU A 17 -11.18 4.78 -9.80
C GLU A 17 -9.95 3.94 -9.37
N ALA A 18 -8.73 4.36 -9.73
CA ALA A 18 -7.48 3.66 -9.43
C ALA A 18 -6.92 3.97 -8.04
N CYS A 19 -7.77 3.92 -7.02
CA CYS A 19 -7.37 4.26 -5.66
C CYS A 19 -6.50 3.17 -5.03
N VAL A 20 -5.30 3.55 -4.61
CA VAL A 20 -4.37 2.66 -3.89
C VAL A 20 -4.07 3.26 -2.52
N TYR A 21 -4.11 2.42 -1.50
CA TYR A 21 -3.78 2.74 -0.12
C TYR A 21 -2.63 1.86 0.33
N VAL A 22 -1.64 2.46 1.00
CA VAL A 22 -0.49 1.74 1.54
C VAL A 22 -0.31 2.03 3.02
N SER A 23 0.11 1.05 3.80
CA SER A 23 0.43 1.25 5.21
C SER A 23 1.65 0.42 5.62
N SER A 24 2.50 1.00 6.46
CA SER A 24 3.57 0.27 7.12
C SER A 24 3.02 -0.44 8.36
N SER A 25 3.40 -1.70 8.55
CA SER A 25 3.03 -2.49 9.71
C SER A 25 4.25 -2.80 10.56
N PRO A 26 4.09 -3.01 11.88
CA PRO A 26 5.09 -3.69 12.69
C PRO A 26 5.54 -5.00 12.01
N GLY A 27 6.83 -5.33 12.14
CA GLY A 27 7.42 -6.53 11.52
C GLY A 27 7.91 -6.33 10.08
N SER A 28 8.19 -5.09 9.66
CA SER A 28 8.76 -4.77 8.34
C SER A 28 7.86 -5.15 7.16
N LEU A 29 6.54 -5.15 7.37
CA LEU A 29 5.57 -5.40 6.32
C LEU A 29 5.01 -4.09 5.74
N VAL A 30 4.67 -4.15 4.46
CA VAL A 30 3.91 -3.15 3.72
C VAL A 30 2.58 -3.78 3.35
N ARG A 31 1.48 -3.11 3.68
CA ARG A 31 0.11 -3.50 3.34
C ARG A 31 -0.38 -2.62 2.20
N VAL A 32 -1.13 -3.22 1.27
CA VAL A 32 -1.75 -2.54 0.12
C VAL A 32 -3.25 -2.87 0.10
N ALA A 33 -4.06 -1.87 -0.16
CA ALA A 33 -5.52 -1.99 -0.30
C ALA A 33 -6.04 -1.07 -1.42
N ASP A 34 -7.24 -1.38 -1.93
CA ASP A 34 -7.95 -0.58 -2.94
C ASP A 34 -9.02 0.35 -2.31
N ARG A 35 -9.24 0.25 -1.00
CA ARG A 35 -10.24 1.02 -0.23
C ARG A 35 -9.79 1.23 1.21
N VAL A 36 -10.37 2.24 1.88
CA VAL A 36 -10.13 2.53 3.30
C VAL A 36 -10.99 1.62 4.19
N ASP A 37 -10.64 0.34 4.25
CA ASP A 37 -11.21 -0.61 5.19
C ASP A 37 -10.09 -1.43 5.83
N PRO A 38 -9.85 -1.31 7.15
CA PRO A 38 -8.83 -2.09 7.85
C PRO A 38 -9.00 -3.60 7.75
N ALA A 39 -10.23 -4.09 7.52
CA ALA A 39 -10.50 -5.51 7.29
C ALA A 39 -10.25 -5.93 5.84
N HIS A 40 -10.11 -4.97 4.91
CA HIS A 40 -9.87 -5.21 3.50
C HIS A 40 -8.38 -5.04 3.15
N LEU A 41 -7.66 -6.16 3.21
CA LEU A 41 -6.27 -6.24 2.77
C LEU A 41 -6.20 -6.93 1.40
N VAL A 42 -5.70 -6.23 0.38
CA VAL A 42 -5.47 -6.82 -0.94
C VAL A 42 -4.19 -7.65 -0.92
N MET A 43 -3.12 -7.08 -0.35
CA MET A 43 -1.81 -7.74 -0.27
C MET A 43 -1.00 -7.23 0.91
N ALA A 44 -0.17 -8.10 1.49
CA ALA A 44 0.95 -7.72 2.34
C ALA A 44 2.26 -8.29 1.77
N THR A 45 3.32 -7.48 1.83
CA THR A 45 4.67 -7.87 1.41
C THR A 45 5.71 -7.32 2.37
N THR A 46 6.98 -7.69 2.22
CA THR A 46 8.06 -7.12 3.02
C THR A 46 8.49 -5.75 2.49
N GLN A 47 9.04 -4.90 3.34
CA GLN A 47 9.62 -3.62 2.91
C GLN A 47 10.75 -3.78 1.87
N ALA A 48 11.53 -4.87 1.96
CA ALA A 48 12.57 -5.18 0.99
C ALA A 48 11.98 -5.47 -0.40
N ALA A 49 11.00 -6.39 -0.49
CA ALA A 49 10.34 -6.72 -1.74
C ALA A 49 9.56 -5.52 -2.31
N TRP A 50 8.96 -4.69 -1.46
CA TRP A 50 8.31 -3.45 -1.88
C TRP A 50 9.29 -2.44 -2.49
N THR A 51 10.47 -2.27 -1.88
CA THR A 51 11.53 -1.40 -2.42
C THR A 51 12.00 -1.88 -3.79
N ASP A 52 12.21 -3.17 -3.95
CA ASP A 52 12.63 -3.77 -5.22
C ASP A 52 11.55 -3.60 -6.30
N PHE A 53 10.28 -3.82 -5.96
CA PHE A 53 9.15 -3.57 -6.85
C PHE A 53 9.09 -2.12 -7.33
N LEU A 54 9.19 -1.15 -6.41
CA LEU A 54 9.14 0.28 -6.76
C LEU A 54 10.30 0.68 -7.67
N ARG A 55 11.49 0.09 -7.49
CA ARG A 55 12.64 0.34 -8.38
C ARG A 55 12.31 -0.11 -9.81
N VAL A 56 11.86 -1.35 -9.98
CA VAL A 56 11.54 -1.91 -11.31
C VAL A 56 10.41 -1.14 -11.99
N VAL A 57 9.33 -0.80 -11.28
CA VAL A 57 8.21 -0.06 -11.88
C VAL A 57 8.62 1.33 -12.34
N LYS A 58 9.49 2.02 -11.60
CA LYS A 58 10.00 3.35 -11.99
C LYS A 58 10.95 3.30 -13.18
N GLU A 59 11.68 2.20 -13.35
CA GLU A 59 12.56 1.99 -14.51
C GLU A 59 11.77 1.61 -15.78
N ALA A 60 10.59 1.02 -15.63
CA ALA A 60 9.75 0.55 -16.73
C ALA A 60 8.79 1.62 -17.29
N GLY A 61 8.61 2.74 -16.59
CA GLY A 61 7.74 3.86 -17.00
C GLY A 61 8.53 5.01 -17.62
#